data_AF-A0A838CK79-F1
#
_entry.id   AF-A0A838CK79-F1
#
_cell.length_a   1.000
_cell.length_b   1.000
_cell.length_c   1.000
_cell.angle_alpha   90.00
_cell.angle_beta   90.00
_cell.angle_gamma   90.00
#
_symmetry.space_group_name_H-M   'P 1'
#
loop_
_entity.id
_entity.type
_entity.pdbx_description
1 polymer ?
#
loop_
_entity_poly.entity_id
_entity_poly.type
_entity_poly.pdbx_seq_one_letter_code
_entity_poly.pdbx_strand_id
1 'polypeptide(L)'
;MATEIVVGIIAGIAGVAGAIIGFLGKRDETKQNASEALITGQASRIDRLETRLDSMEAALRETRNELHAIQSHAGDLRDALRRALAWIAETLEHQASPDAVAAPPAPDIDTWQALVDTPPRARNSPK
;
A
#
# COMPACT_ATOMS: atom_id res chain seq x y z
N MET A 1 28.40 39.11 -57.73
CA MET A 1 27.38 39.80 -56.90
C MET A 1 26.58 38.88 -55.97
N ALA A 2 26.85 37.57 -55.87
CA ALA A 2 26.15 36.69 -54.90
C ALA A 2 27.02 36.28 -53.71
N THR A 3 28.35 36.32 -53.85
CA THR A 3 29.29 35.78 -52.87
C THR A 3 29.57 36.71 -51.69
N GLU A 4 29.51 38.02 -51.89
CA GLU A 4 29.84 39.01 -50.84
C GLU A 4 28.75 39.13 -49.75
N ILE A 5 27.48 38.89 -50.11
CA ILE A 5 26.37 38.97 -49.16
C ILE A 5 26.42 37.82 -48.15
N VAL A 6 26.85 36.62 -48.57
CA VAL A 6 26.91 35.44 -47.69
C VAL A 6 28.03 35.56 -46.66
N VAL A 7 29.18 36.11 -47.04
CA VAL A 7 30.32 36.26 -46.12
C VAL A 7 30.05 37.32 -45.05
N GLY A 8 29.35 38.42 -45.40
CA GLY A 8 28.98 39.47 -44.44
C GLY A 8 28.01 38.98 -43.36
N ILE A 9 27.09 38.07 -43.69
CA ILE A 9 26.10 37.53 -42.75
C ILE A 9 26.76 36.55 -41.75
N ILE A 10 27.68 35.70 -42.23
CA ILE A 10 28.33 34.70 -41.36
C ILE A 10 29.29 35.37 -40.36
N ALA A 11 30.05 36.38 -40.79
CA ALA A 11 30.96 37.10 -39.89
C ALA A 11 30.19 37.88 -38.80
N GLY A 12 29.03 38.46 -39.13
CA GLY A 12 28.17 39.14 -38.16
C GLY A 12 27.62 38.22 -37.07
N ILE A 13 27.27 36.98 -37.41
CA ILE A 13 26.74 35.99 -36.45
C ILE A 13 27.83 35.51 -35.48
N ALA A 14 29.06 35.32 -35.95
CA ALA A 14 30.17 34.86 -35.09
C ALA A 14 30.61 35.92 -34.06
N GLY A 15 30.63 37.21 -34.44
CA GLY A 15 30.98 38.29 -33.53
C GLY A 15 29.95 38.50 -32.40
N VAL A 16 28.66 38.37 -32.73
CA VAL A 16 27.57 38.47 -31.74
C VAL A 16 27.55 37.25 -30.83
N ALA A 17 27.80 36.03 -31.35
CA ALA A 17 27.90 34.83 -30.52
C ALA A 17 29.07 34.90 -29.52
N GLY A 18 30.24 35.38 -29.94
CA GLY A 18 31.41 35.51 -29.05
C GLY A 18 31.20 36.48 -27.89
N ALA A 19 30.57 37.63 -28.13
CA ALA A 19 30.27 38.61 -27.09
C ALA A 19 29.17 38.14 -26.12
N ILE A 20 28.20 37.37 -26.61
CA ILE A 20 27.14 36.75 -25.79
C ILE A 20 27.71 35.65 -24.89
N ILE A 21 28.63 34.82 -25.39
CA ILE A 21 29.27 33.74 -24.62
C ILE A 21 30.16 34.30 -23.49
N GLY A 22 30.92 35.36 -23.74
CA GLY A 22 31.75 36.01 -22.71
C GLY A 22 30.95 36.66 -21.57
N PHE A 23 29.74 37.15 -21.85
CA PHE A 23 28.83 37.72 -20.85
C PHE A 23 27.92 36.66 -20.19
N LEU A 24 27.62 35.54 -20.87
CA LEU A 24 26.90 34.42 -20.29
C LEU A 24 27.74 33.62 -19.30
N GLY A 25 29.05 33.45 -19.51
CA GLY A 25 29.89 32.68 -18.58
C GLY A 25 29.83 33.17 -17.12
N LYS A 26 29.68 34.49 -16.90
CA LYS A 26 29.55 35.08 -15.55
C LYS A 26 28.14 34.99 -14.97
N ARG A 27 27.14 34.71 -15.81
CA ARG A 27 25.71 34.58 -15.46
C ARG A 27 25.27 33.11 -15.38
N ASP A 28 25.99 32.22 -16.05
CA ASP A 28 25.77 30.78 -16.05
C ASP A 28 26.23 30.16 -14.73
N GLU A 29 27.34 30.58 -14.12
CA GLU A 29 27.74 30.07 -12.80
C GLU A 29 26.65 30.27 -11.73
N THR A 30 25.93 31.39 -11.76
CA THR A 30 24.85 31.68 -10.79
C THR A 30 23.52 31.00 -11.14
N LYS A 31 23.21 30.80 -12.43
CA LYS A 31 22.00 30.08 -12.87
C LYS A 31 22.15 28.56 -12.83
N GLN A 32 23.35 28.05 -13.06
CA GLN A 32 23.69 26.63 -13.00
C GLN A 32 23.65 26.16 -11.55
N ASN A 33 24.22 26.93 -10.61
CA ASN A 33 24.08 26.67 -9.16
C ASN A 33 22.63 26.74 -8.67
N ALA A 34 21.81 27.67 -9.19
CA ALA A 34 20.39 27.77 -8.82
C ALA A 34 19.55 26.62 -9.39
N SER A 35 19.81 26.19 -10.63
CA SER A 35 19.17 25.02 -11.24
C SER A 35 19.60 23.72 -10.56
N GLU A 36 20.88 23.58 -10.20
CA GLU A 36 21.41 22.41 -9.50
C GLU A 36 20.85 22.30 -8.07
N ALA A 37 20.66 23.43 -7.38
CA ALA A 37 19.98 23.49 -6.08
C ALA A 37 18.49 23.11 -6.16
N LEU A 38 17.78 23.53 -7.22
CA LEU A 38 16.38 23.16 -7.44
C LEU A 38 16.23 21.68 -7.80
N ILE A 39 17.12 21.14 -8.63
CA ILE A 39 17.15 19.71 -9.00
C ILE A 39 17.47 18.86 -7.76
N THR A 40 18.48 19.24 -6.97
CA THR A 40 18.84 18.54 -5.72
C THR A 40 17.69 18.60 -4.70
N GLY A 41 17.05 19.77 -4.58
CA GLY A 41 15.86 19.94 -3.73
C GLY A 41 14.68 19.08 -4.19
N GLN A 42 14.45 18.95 -5.50
CA GLN A 42 13.42 18.09 -6.06
C GLN A 42 13.74 16.60 -5.87
N ALA A 43 14.99 16.19 -6.07
CA ALA A 43 15.44 14.81 -5.82
C ALA A 43 15.17 14.39 -4.36
N SER A 44 15.54 15.22 -3.39
CA SER A 44 15.28 14.94 -1.97
C SER A 44 13.78 14.83 -1.61
N ARG A 45 12.91 15.53 -2.36
CA ARG A 45 11.45 15.44 -2.18
C ARG A 45 10.89 14.18 -2.80
N ILE A 46 11.43 13.76 -3.95
CA ILE A 46 11.08 12.50 -4.62
C ILE A 46 11.47 11.32 -3.73
N ASP A 47 12.70 11.29 -3.20
CA ASP A 47 13.15 10.21 -2.29
C ASP A 47 12.25 10.07 -1.05
N ARG A 48 11.82 11.19 -0.47
CA ARG A 48 10.88 11.18 0.67
C ARG A 48 9.50 10.69 0.28
N LEU A 49 9.04 10.99 -0.94
CA LEU A 49 7.75 10.49 -1.43
C LEU A 49 7.81 9.00 -1.72
N GLU A 50 8.89 8.52 -2.34
CA GLU A 50 9.14 7.09 -2.56
C GLU A 50 9.16 6.32 -1.22
N THR A 51 9.94 6.80 -0.24
CA THR A 51 9.98 6.20 1.10
C THR A 51 8.59 6.14 1.76
N ARG A 52 7.78 7.19 1.59
CA ARG A 52 6.40 7.23 2.12
C ARG A 52 5.47 6.29 1.38
N LEU A 53 5.61 6.17 0.05
CA LEU A 53 4.85 5.23 -0.75
C LEU A 53 5.18 3.78 -0.37
N ASP A 54 6.46 3.47 -0.19
CA ASP A 54 6.90 2.14 0.26
C ASP A 54 6.32 1.80 1.64
N SER A 55 6.34 2.76 2.56
CA SER A 55 5.73 2.60 3.88
C SER A 55 4.21 2.43 3.80
N MET A 56 3.52 3.17 2.93
CA MET A 56 2.07 3.02 2.71
C MET A 56 1.73 1.68 2.06
N GLU A 57 2.50 1.22 1.08
CA GLU A 57 2.33 -0.10 0.49
C GLU A 57 2.51 -1.21 1.52
N ALA A 58 3.53 -1.11 2.37
CA ALA A 58 3.74 -2.05 3.46
C ALA A 58 2.54 -2.09 4.42
N ALA A 59 2.05 -0.92 4.86
CA ALA A 59 0.89 -0.82 5.74
C ALA A 59 -0.40 -1.34 5.09
N LEU A 60 -0.59 -1.12 3.78
CA LEU A 60 -1.73 -1.65 3.03
C LEU A 60 -1.67 -3.17 2.89
N ARG A 61 -0.47 -3.74 2.62
CA ARG A 61 -0.27 -5.20 2.59
C ARG A 61 -0.58 -5.82 3.95
N GLU A 62 -0.10 -5.23 5.03
CA GLU A 62 -0.40 -5.65 6.40
C GLU A 62 -1.90 -5.61 6.70
N THR A 63 -2.54 -4.48 6.41
CA THR A 63 -4.00 -4.32 6.61
C THR A 63 -4.80 -5.35 5.82
N ARG A 64 -4.38 -5.66 4.58
CA ARG A 64 -5.05 -6.67 3.76
C ARG A 64 -4.93 -8.06 4.36
N ASN A 65 -3.75 -8.42 4.88
CA ASN A 65 -3.53 -9.70 5.54
C ASN A 65 -4.37 -9.82 6.83
N GLU A 66 -4.44 -8.76 7.63
CA GLU A 66 -5.30 -8.72 8.83
C GLU A 66 -6.78 -8.85 8.49
N LEU A 67 -7.26 -8.14 7.46
CA LEU A 67 -8.64 -8.23 7.01
C LEU A 67 -8.98 -9.66 6.58
N HIS A 68 -8.08 -10.32 5.86
CA HIS A 68 -8.26 -11.73 5.48
C HIS A 68 -8.32 -12.65 6.70
N ALA A 69 -7.47 -12.43 7.72
CA ALA A 69 -7.51 -13.20 8.95
C ALA A 69 -8.84 -13.01 9.71
N ILE A 70 -9.33 -11.77 9.81
CA ILE A 70 -10.63 -11.44 10.42
C ILE A 70 -11.78 -12.12 9.67
N GLN A 71 -11.77 -12.04 8.34
CA GLN A 71 -12.82 -12.65 7.51
C GLN A 71 -12.84 -14.18 7.64
N SER A 72 -11.67 -14.83 7.64
CA SER A 72 -11.55 -16.27 7.84
C SER A 72 -12.13 -16.67 9.21
N HIS A 73 -11.67 -15.99 10.26
CA HIS A 73 -12.11 -16.27 11.62
C HIS A 73 -13.62 -16.06 11.84
N ALA A 74 -14.19 -15.02 11.23
CA ALA A 74 -15.64 -14.80 11.27
C ALA A 74 -16.41 -15.93 10.56
N GLY A 75 -15.86 -16.47 9.47
CA GLY A 75 -16.38 -17.66 8.80
C GLY A 75 -16.36 -18.88 9.73
N ASP A 76 -15.22 -19.16 10.35
CA ASP A 76 -15.04 -20.29 11.27
C ASP A 76 -16.01 -20.21 12.45
N LEU A 77 -16.20 -19.01 13.01
CA LEU A 77 -17.13 -18.77 14.12
C LEU A 77 -18.60 -18.98 13.70
N ARG A 78 -18.97 -18.53 12.49
CA ARG A 78 -20.32 -18.77 11.94
C ARG A 78 -20.58 -20.25 11.72
N ASP A 79 -19.60 -20.99 11.21
CA ASP A 79 -19.71 -22.42 10.98
C ASP A 79 -19.72 -23.22 12.28
N ALA A 80 -18.97 -22.79 13.30
CA ALA A 80 -19.03 -23.34 14.64
C ALA A 80 -20.43 -23.12 15.26
N LEU A 81 -20.98 -21.90 15.18
CA LEU A 81 -22.33 -21.60 15.66
C LEU A 81 -23.39 -22.45 14.96
N ARG A 82 -23.28 -22.61 13.64
CA ARG A 82 -24.22 -23.44 12.86
C ARG A 82 -24.17 -24.90 13.32
N ARG A 83 -22.97 -25.44 13.55
CA ARG A 83 -22.78 -26.81 14.07
C ARG A 83 -23.33 -26.96 15.48
N ALA A 84 -23.11 -25.98 16.35
CA ALA A 84 -23.65 -25.97 17.71
C ALA A 84 -25.19 -25.99 17.71
N LEU A 85 -25.82 -25.13 16.90
CA LEU A 85 -27.28 -25.11 16.79
C LEU A 85 -27.86 -26.40 16.23
N ALA A 86 -27.20 -27.00 15.22
CA ALA A 86 -27.62 -28.29 14.67
C ALA A 86 -27.54 -29.40 15.73
N TRP A 87 -26.44 -29.46 16.48
CA TRP A 87 -26.27 -30.41 17.57
C TRP A 87 -27.31 -30.24 18.67
N ILE A 88 -27.62 -29.00 19.06
CA ILE A 88 -28.67 -28.71 20.04
C ILE A 88 -30.02 -29.22 19.55
N ALA A 89 -30.38 -28.96 18.28
CA ALA A 89 -31.63 -29.42 17.70
C ALA A 89 -31.74 -30.95 17.72
N GLU A 90 -30.70 -31.65 17.29
CA GLU A 90 -30.64 -33.12 17.28
C GLU A 90 -30.69 -33.71 18.70
N THR A 91 -30.07 -33.03 19.67
CA THR A 91 -30.10 -33.43 21.08
C THR A 91 -31.51 -33.28 21.67
N LEU A 92 -32.20 -32.18 21.35
CA LEU A 92 -33.59 -31.97 21.77
C LEU A 92 -34.53 -33.00 21.14
N GLU A 93 -34.31 -33.37 19.88
CA GLU A 93 -35.08 -34.41 19.20
C GLU A 93 -34.85 -35.79 19.83
N HIS A 94 -33.60 -36.14 20.14
CA HIS A 94 -33.29 -37.34 20.91
C HIS A 94 -33.97 -37.35 22.28
N GLN A 95 -33.96 -36.23 23.02
CA GLN A 95 -34.64 -36.15 24.31
C GLN A 95 -36.15 -36.28 24.21
N ALA A 96 -36.75 -35.79 23.12
CA ALA A 96 -38.18 -35.94 22.87
C ALA A 96 -38.57 -37.37 22.45
N SER A 97 -37.65 -38.14 21.85
CA SER A 97 -37.90 -39.49 21.33
C SER A 97 -36.66 -40.38 21.44
N PRO A 98 -36.26 -40.79 22.66
CA PRO A 98 -34.97 -41.44 22.91
C PRO A 98 -34.87 -42.84 22.30
N ASP A 99 -35.99 -43.53 22.14
CA ASP A 99 -36.04 -44.88 21.56
C ASP A 99 -36.08 -44.88 20.03
N ALA A 100 -36.42 -43.73 19.42
CA ALA A 100 -36.58 -43.60 17.96
C ALA A 100 -35.40 -42.89 17.29
N VAL A 101 -34.71 -42.02 18.02
CA VAL A 101 -33.61 -41.19 17.52
C VAL A 101 -32.35 -41.51 18.32
N ALA A 102 -31.23 -41.78 17.65
CA ALA A 102 -29.96 -42.03 18.33
C ALA A 102 -29.40 -40.74 18.95
N ALA A 103 -28.67 -40.86 20.06
CA ALA A 103 -28.02 -39.71 20.67
C ALA A 103 -26.97 -39.12 19.73
N PRO A 104 -26.98 -37.80 19.48
CA PRO A 104 -25.95 -37.17 18.67
C PRO A 104 -24.56 -37.29 19.33
N PRO A 105 -23.48 -37.35 18.54
CA PRO A 105 -22.12 -37.38 19.08
C PRO A 105 -21.82 -36.12 19.89
N ALA A 106 -20.95 -36.24 20.90
CA ALA A 106 -20.57 -35.08 21.72
C ALA A 106 -19.98 -33.96 20.83
N PRO A 107 -20.37 -32.70 21.07
CA PRO A 107 -19.85 -31.58 20.31
C PRO A 107 -18.40 -31.29 20.74
N ASP A 108 -17.62 -30.78 19.81
CA ASP A 108 -16.23 -30.37 20.06
C ASP A 108 -16.19 -28.97 20.69
N ILE A 109 -16.49 -28.93 21.99
CA ILE A 109 -16.58 -27.69 22.77
C ILE A 109 -15.21 -27.02 22.89
N ASP A 110 -14.14 -27.80 23.03
CA ASP A 110 -12.77 -27.29 23.18
C ASP A 110 -12.35 -26.49 21.94
N THR A 111 -12.65 -27.01 20.74
CA THR A 111 -12.37 -26.29 19.49
C THR A 111 -13.19 -25.01 19.37
N TRP A 112 -14.46 -25.02 19.78
CA TRP A 112 -15.30 -23.80 19.74
C TRP A 112 -14.82 -22.76 20.75
N GLN A 113 -14.38 -23.20 21.93
CA GLN A 113 -13.85 -22.32 22.95
C GLN A 113 -12.52 -21.69 22.51
N ALA A 114 -11.62 -22.47 21.90
CA ALA A 114 -10.38 -21.94 21.33
C ALA A 114 -10.63 -20.88 20.24
N LEU A 115 -11.66 -21.05 19.42
CA LEU A 115 -12.11 -20.07 18.43
C LEU A 115 -12.59 -18.76 19.09
N VAL A 116 -13.30 -18.82 20.22
CA VAL A 116 -13.75 -17.62 20.93
C VAL A 116 -12.59 -16.91 21.65
N ASP A 117 -11.70 -17.70 22.27
CA ASP A 117 -10.61 -17.20 23.11
C ASP A 117 -9.44 -16.62 22.30
N THR A 118 -9.36 -16.95 21.01
CA THR A 118 -8.27 -16.52 20.11
C THR A 118 -8.76 -15.65 18.96
N PRO A 119 -9.38 -14.48 19.23
CA PRO A 119 -9.80 -13.58 18.17
C PRO A 119 -8.59 -13.00 17.44
N PRO A 120 -8.67 -12.79 16.11
CA PRO A 120 -7.62 -12.11 15.36
C PRO A 120 -7.44 -10.69 15.92
N ARG A 121 -6.18 -10.27 15.99
CA ARG A 121 -5.79 -8.99 16.61
C ARG A 121 -6.53 -7.83 15.93
N ALA A 122 -7.48 -7.22 16.63
CA ALA A 122 -8.15 -6.02 16.15
C ALA A 122 -7.21 -4.81 16.30
N ARG A 123 -7.15 -3.96 15.26
CA ARG A 123 -6.37 -2.71 15.25
C ARG A 123 -6.72 -1.76 16.41
N ASN A 124 -7.92 -1.93 16.99
CA ASN A 124 -8.47 -1.11 18.07
C ASN A 124 -8.62 -1.93 19.36
N SER A 125 -7.54 -2.53 19.86
CA SER A 125 -7.55 -2.97 21.26
C SER A 125 -7.63 -1.71 22.14
N PRO A 126 -8.63 -1.56 23.04
CA PRO A 126 -8.65 -0.44 23.96
C PRO A 126 -7.36 -0.47 24.79
N LYS A 127 -6.63 0.64 24.80
CA LYS A 127 -5.50 0.86 25.73
C LYS A 127 -6.02 1.21 27.11
#